data_AF-A0A166NWV2-F1
#
_entry.id   AF-A0A166NWV2-F1
#
_cell.length_a   1.000
_cell.length_b   1.000
_cell.length_c   1.000
_cell.angle_alpha   90.00
_cell.angle_beta   90.00
_cell.angle_gamma   90.00
#
_symmetry.space_group_name_H-M   'P 1'
#
loop_
_entity.id
_entity.type
_entity.pdbx_description
1 polymer ?
#
loop_
_entity_poly.entity_id
_entity_poly.type
_entity_poly.pdbx_seq_one_letter_code
_entity_poly.pdbx_strand_id
1 'polypeptide(L)'
;MSGKLASLDPSMADRLPPHSQVLFDAKAQSGHTFEAIAKHLGRSEVAVAGIFYGQVQASDEDVKKLSELLGVDAASLRPKLTAFPDRGRAGPMPPVEPLIYRLYEIVQNYGYAYKAILNEKFGDGIMSAICFNTSVEKETDEAGNPWVVITLKGKWLPFTRF
;
A
#
# COMPACT_ATOMS: atom_id res chain seq x y z
N MET A 1 -3.12 21.12 -6.49
CA MET A 1 -3.83 19.89 -6.09
C MET A 1 -4.89 20.28 -5.06
N SER A 2 -6.11 19.74 -5.15
CA SER A 2 -7.17 19.94 -4.15
C SER A 2 -6.61 19.61 -2.75
N GLY A 3 -6.78 20.51 -1.78
CA GLY A 3 -6.26 20.39 -0.42
C GLY A 3 -6.90 19.30 0.45
N LYS A 4 -7.39 18.21 -0.15
CA LYS A 4 -8.01 17.09 0.55
C LYS A 4 -6.99 15.97 0.71
N LEU A 5 -6.76 15.56 1.96
CA LEU A 5 -5.88 14.47 2.31
C LEU A 5 -6.69 13.20 2.55
N ALA A 6 -6.13 12.04 2.17
CA ALA A 6 -6.67 10.77 2.63
C ALA A 6 -6.57 10.69 4.17
N SER A 7 -7.68 10.32 4.80
CA SER A 7 -7.88 10.16 6.24
C SER A 7 -8.37 8.74 6.56
N LEU A 8 -8.26 8.33 7.82
CA LEU A 8 -8.85 7.08 8.28
C LEU A 8 -10.34 7.25 8.54
N ASP A 9 -11.18 6.38 7.97
CA ASP A 9 -12.60 6.32 8.32
C ASP A 9 -12.76 5.67 9.70
N PRO A 10 -13.53 6.28 10.65
CA PRO A 10 -13.71 5.73 11.98
C PRO A 10 -14.26 4.30 12.01
N SER A 11 -15.08 3.91 11.02
CA SER A 11 -15.62 2.54 10.93
C SER A 11 -14.55 1.48 10.65
N MET A 12 -13.36 1.89 10.21
CA MET A 12 -12.21 1.02 9.98
C MET A 12 -11.27 0.92 11.18
N ALA A 13 -11.35 1.85 12.13
CA ALA A 13 -10.36 2.00 13.20
C ALA A 13 -10.20 0.72 14.04
N ASP A 14 -11.31 0.05 14.36
CA ASP A 14 -11.32 -1.19 15.17
C ASP A 14 -10.64 -2.38 14.48
N ARG A 15 -10.45 -2.32 13.16
CA ARG A 15 -9.80 -3.38 12.37
C ARG A 15 -8.31 -3.13 12.16
N LEU A 16 -7.83 -1.94 12.52
CA LEU A 16 -6.46 -1.52 12.32
C LEU A 16 -5.71 -1.46 13.64
N PRO A 17 -4.38 -1.56 13.62
CA PRO A 17 -3.58 -1.26 14.79
C PRO A 17 -3.82 0.17 15.30
N PRO A 18 -3.79 0.42 16.62
CA PRO A 18 -4.04 1.76 17.16
C PRO A 18 -3.07 2.85 16.65
N HIS A 19 -1.88 2.47 16.18
CA HIS A 19 -0.94 3.42 15.58
C HIS A 19 -1.44 4.01 14.26
N SER A 20 -2.34 3.33 13.54
CA SER A 20 -2.92 3.82 12.30
C SER A 20 -3.67 5.14 12.51
N GLN A 21 -4.53 5.20 13.53
CA GLN A 21 -5.27 6.41 13.88
C GLN A 21 -4.30 7.56 14.20
N VAL A 22 -3.30 7.30 15.06
CA VAL A 22 -2.28 8.30 15.44
C VAL A 22 -1.56 8.87 14.21
N LEU A 23 -1.15 8.02 13.27
CA LEU A 23 -0.45 8.46 12.06
C LEU A 23 -1.36 9.26 11.13
N PHE A 24 -2.60 8.82 10.92
CA PHE A 24 -3.55 9.54 10.07
C PHE A 24 -3.93 10.91 10.64
N ASP A 25 -4.13 11.00 11.96
CA ASP A 25 -4.43 12.27 12.63
C ASP A 25 -3.25 13.24 12.53
N ALA A 26 -2.04 12.77 12.81
CA ALA A 26 -0.84 13.59 12.70
C ALA A 26 -0.59 14.06 11.26
N LYS A 27 -0.79 13.18 10.27
CA LYS A 27 -0.70 13.53 8.84
C LYS A 27 -1.75 14.57 8.43
N ALA A 28 -2.97 14.47 8.94
CA ALA A 28 -4.03 15.44 8.66
C ALA A 28 -3.70 16.80 9.27
N GLN A 29 -3.21 16.83 10.51
CA GLN A 29 -2.78 18.05 11.21
C GLN A 29 -1.57 18.72 10.54
N SER A 30 -0.61 17.94 10.06
CA SER A 30 0.59 18.45 9.41
C SER A 30 0.38 18.85 7.93
N GLY A 31 -0.78 18.54 7.35
CA GLY A 31 -1.08 18.88 5.96
C GLY A 31 -0.31 18.05 4.91
N HIS A 32 0.30 16.92 5.29
CA HIS A 32 1.16 16.16 4.39
C HIS A 32 0.39 15.15 3.51
N THR A 33 0.75 15.12 2.22
CA THR A 33 0.34 14.07 1.28
C THR A 33 1.19 12.81 1.48
N PHE A 34 0.73 11.66 0.98
CA PHE A 34 1.56 10.45 0.99
C PHE A 34 2.80 10.60 0.10
N GLU A 35 2.71 11.32 -1.02
CA GLU A 35 3.86 11.72 -1.85
C GLU A 35 4.95 12.43 -1.03
N ALA A 36 4.58 13.43 -0.24
CA ALA A 36 5.53 14.19 0.57
C ALA A 36 6.21 13.31 1.63
N ILE A 37 5.43 12.45 2.31
CA ILE A 37 5.96 11.53 3.32
C ILE A 37 6.86 10.48 2.67
N ALA A 38 6.45 9.90 1.55
CA ALA A 38 7.21 8.91 0.79
C ALA A 38 8.57 9.44 0.33
N LYS A 39 8.59 10.67 -0.19
CA LYS A 39 9.83 11.37 -0.55
C LYS A 39 10.76 11.55 0.65
N HIS A 40 10.22 11.91 1.82
CA HIS A 40 11.01 12.07 3.04
C HIS A 40 11.57 10.74 3.56
N LEU A 41 10.77 9.67 3.51
CA LEU A 41 11.17 8.33 3.95
C LEU A 41 12.14 7.67 2.98
N GLY A 42 12.10 8.00 1.68
CA GLY A 42 12.83 7.28 0.63
C GLY A 42 12.14 5.95 0.27
N ARG A 43 10.81 5.90 0.36
CA ARG A 43 9.98 4.72 0.05
C ARG A 43 8.96 5.07 -1.03
N SER A 44 8.29 4.07 -1.61
CA SER A 44 7.17 4.32 -2.52
C SER A 44 5.94 4.81 -1.75
N GLU A 45 5.09 5.60 -2.40
CA GLU A 45 3.84 6.11 -1.81
C GLU A 45 2.93 4.99 -1.30
N VAL A 46 2.79 3.91 -2.09
CA VAL A 46 1.97 2.75 -1.71
C VAL A 46 2.55 2.06 -0.47
N ALA A 47 3.87 1.96 -0.34
CA ALA A 47 4.49 1.37 0.84
C ALA A 47 4.26 2.23 2.09
N VAL A 48 4.35 3.56 1.97
CA VAL A 48 4.06 4.48 3.08
C VAL A 48 2.59 4.42 3.50
N ALA A 49 1.65 4.46 2.54
CA ALA A 49 0.25 4.25 2.86
C ALA A 49 0.02 2.88 3.52
N GLY A 50 0.74 1.85 3.09
CA GLY A 50 0.74 0.53 3.73
C GLY A 50 1.21 0.54 5.19
N ILE A 51 2.18 1.36 5.57
CA ILE A 51 2.58 1.54 6.99
C ILE A 51 1.41 2.13 7.78
N PHE A 52 0.76 3.15 7.23
CA PHE A 52 -0.37 3.82 7.89
C PHE A 52 -1.56 2.88 8.13
N TYR A 53 -1.82 1.97 7.19
CA TYR A 53 -2.85 0.94 7.36
C TYR A 53 -2.36 -0.33 8.10
N GLY A 54 -1.14 -0.33 8.67
CA GLY A 54 -0.60 -1.47 9.42
C GLY A 54 -0.27 -2.70 8.56
N GLN A 55 -0.14 -2.53 7.24
CA GLN A 55 0.12 -3.60 6.27
C GLN A 55 1.61 -3.71 5.88
N VAL A 56 2.42 -2.72 6.24
CA VAL A 56 3.86 -2.67 5.97
C VAL A 56 4.60 -2.38 7.27
N GLN A 57 5.64 -3.16 7.53
CA GLN A 57 6.54 -2.95 8.67
C GLN A 57 7.44 -1.74 8.40
N ALA A 58 7.57 -0.87 9.39
CA ALA A 58 8.52 0.23 9.37
C ALA A 58 9.89 -0.25 9.87
N SER A 59 10.96 0.28 9.29
CA SER A 59 12.30 0.19 9.86
C SER A 59 12.49 1.20 10.99
N ASP A 60 13.55 1.06 11.78
CA ASP A 60 13.92 2.07 12.78
C ASP A 60 14.18 3.45 12.14
N GLU A 61 14.70 3.48 10.92
CA GLU A 61 14.91 4.72 10.14
C GLU A 61 13.58 5.36 9.75
N ASP A 62 12.61 4.56 9.28
CA ASP A 62 11.27 5.03 8.95
C ASP A 62 10.59 5.66 10.17
N VAL A 63 10.70 5.01 11.34
CA VAL A 63 10.09 5.53 12.58
C VAL A 63 10.69 6.88 12.95
N LYS A 64 12.02 7.01 12.89
CA LYS A 64 12.69 8.28 13.17
C LYS A 64 12.21 9.39 12.23
N LYS A 65 12.22 9.14 10.92
CA LYS A 65 11.78 10.11 9.91
C LYS A 65 10.30 10.46 10.03
N LEU A 66 9.43 9.48 10.30
CA LEU A 66 8.00 9.73 10.53
C LEU A 66 7.76 10.56 11.79
N SER A 67 8.47 10.26 12.87
CA SER A 67 8.42 11.02 14.12
C SER A 67 8.80 12.48 13.91
N GLU A 68 9.94 12.73 13.23
CA GLU A 68 10.43 14.07 12.91
C GLU A 68 9.45 14.84 12.02
N LEU A 69 8.91 14.20 10.97
CA LEU A 69 8.02 14.84 10.01
C LEU A 69 6.62 15.13 10.57
N LEU A 70 6.06 14.21 11.37
CA LEU A 70 4.68 14.28 11.84
C LEU A 70 4.55 14.84 13.26
N GLY A 71 5.67 15.10 13.94
CA GLY A 71 5.67 15.61 15.32
C GLY A 71 5.12 14.60 16.34
N VAL A 72 5.20 13.31 16.05
CA VAL A 72 4.75 12.23 16.95
C VAL A 72 5.95 11.62 17.65
N ASP A 73 5.87 11.38 18.96
CA ASP A 73 6.98 10.81 19.73
C ASP A 73 7.46 9.45 19.19
N ALA A 74 8.75 9.35 18.82
CA ALA A 74 9.37 8.15 18.29
C ALA A 74 9.31 6.98 19.29
N ALA A 75 9.46 7.25 20.59
CA ALA A 75 9.42 6.18 21.60
C ALA A 75 8.04 5.52 21.67
N SER A 76 6.97 6.29 21.44
CA SER A 76 5.60 5.78 21.36
C SER A 76 5.31 4.99 20.06
N LEU A 77 5.93 5.37 18.94
CA LEU A 77 5.71 4.76 17.62
C LEU A 77 6.53 3.49 17.41
N ARG A 78 7.80 3.52 17.81
CA ARG A 78 8.78 2.47 17.53
C ARG A 78 8.28 1.06 17.84
N PRO A 79 7.85 0.71 19.07
CA PRO A 79 7.44 -0.66 19.39
C PRO A 79 6.21 -1.13 18.58
N LYS A 80 5.41 -0.21 18.06
CA LYS A 80 4.19 -0.51 17.30
C LYS A 80 4.47 -0.68 15.81
N LEU A 81 5.36 0.14 15.24
CA LEU A 81 5.63 0.17 13.80
C LEU A 81 6.72 -0.81 13.35
N THR A 82 7.65 -1.18 14.26
CA THR A 82 8.70 -2.16 13.97
C THR A 82 8.31 -3.58 14.33
N ALA A 83 7.17 -3.79 15.00
CA ALA A 83 6.60 -5.11 15.21
C ALA A 83 6.18 -5.76 13.87
N PHE A 84 6.12 -7.09 13.84
CA PHE A 84 5.61 -7.80 12.66
C PHE A 84 4.13 -7.47 12.44
N PRO A 85 3.72 -7.03 11.25
CA PRO A 85 2.34 -6.67 10.99
C PRO A 85 1.46 -7.91 10.78
N ASP A 86 0.27 -7.88 11.36
CA ASP A 86 -0.82 -8.82 11.07
C ASP A 86 -1.62 -8.32 9.85
N ARG A 87 -1.13 -8.71 8.67
CA ARG A 87 -1.63 -8.21 7.38
C ARG A 87 -2.98 -8.82 7.01
N GLY A 88 -3.75 -8.11 6.20
CA GLY A 88 -5.01 -8.60 5.60
C GLY A 88 -6.27 -8.26 6.39
N ARG A 89 -6.17 -7.47 7.46
CA ARG A 89 -7.33 -7.06 8.29
C ARG A 89 -7.96 -5.73 7.92
N ALA A 90 -7.34 -4.96 7.03
CA ALA A 90 -7.76 -3.58 6.73
C ALA A 90 -9.16 -3.48 6.13
N GLY A 91 -9.65 -4.51 5.43
CA GLY A 91 -10.97 -4.49 4.80
C GLY A 91 -11.64 -5.86 4.75
N PRO A 92 -12.97 -5.92 4.57
CA PRO A 92 -13.66 -7.19 4.39
C PRO A 92 -13.36 -7.78 3.00
N MET A 93 -13.59 -9.09 2.84
CA MET A 93 -13.64 -9.77 1.55
C MET A 93 -15.03 -10.38 1.35
N PRO A 94 -15.70 -10.13 0.20
CA PRO A 94 -15.28 -9.25 -0.89
C PRO A 94 -15.19 -7.77 -0.44
N PRO A 95 -14.36 -6.94 -1.10
CA PRO A 95 -14.29 -5.51 -0.80
C PRO A 95 -15.65 -4.84 -1.01
N VAL A 96 -16.00 -3.90 -0.15
CA VAL A 96 -17.26 -3.12 -0.29
C VAL A 96 -17.02 -1.70 -0.79
N GLU A 97 -15.79 -1.19 -0.65
CA GLU A 97 -15.41 0.11 -1.17
C GLU A 97 -15.24 0.01 -2.70
N PRO A 98 -15.95 0.84 -3.50
CA PRO A 98 -15.98 0.69 -4.96
C PRO A 98 -14.61 0.73 -5.65
N LEU A 99 -13.69 1.62 -5.25
CA LEU A 99 -12.35 1.70 -5.87
C LEU A 99 -11.58 0.39 -5.68
N ILE A 100 -11.54 -0.15 -4.46
CA ILE A 100 -10.90 -1.42 -4.14
C ILE A 100 -11.63 -2.59 -4.84
N TYR A 101 -12.96 -2.56 -4.90
CA TYR A 101 -13.75 -3.59 -5.58
C TYR A 101 -13.40 -3.71 -7.07
N ARG A 102 -13.07 -2.61 -7.77
CA ARG A 102 -12.61 -2.70 -9.17
C ARG A 102 -11.30 -3.46 -9.33
N LEU A 103 -10.38 -3.35 -8.38
CA LEU A 103 -9.14 -4.16 -8.40
C LEU A 103 -9.46 -5.64 -8.22
N TYR A 104 -10.40 -5.97 -7.33
CA TYR A 104 -10.90 -7.34 -7.18
C TYR A 104 -11.59 -7.85 -8.46
N GLU A 105 -12.41 -7.02 -9.10
CA GLU A 105 -13.09 -7.35 -10.36
C GLU A 105 -12.11 -7.63 -11.51
N ILE A 106 -11.00 -6.88 -11.59
CA ILE A 106 -9.91 -7.15 -12.53
C ILE A 106 -9.31 -8.54 -12.28
N VAL A 107 -9.04 -8.90 -11.02
CA VAL A 107 -8.55 -10.24 -10.67
C VAL A 107 -9.56 -11.32 -11.06
N GLN A 108 -10.84 -11.10 -10.79
CA GLN A 108 -11.91 -12.05 -11.13
C GLN A 108 -12.02 -12.29 -12.64
N ASN A 109 -11.95 -11.23 -13.45
CA ASN A 109 -12.15 -11.32 -14.89
C ASN A 109 -10.88 -11.75 -15.65
N TYR A 110 -9.70 -11.27 -15.23
CA TYR A 110 -8.44 -11.47 -15.94
C TYR A 110 -7.49 -12.48 -15.27
N GLY A 111 -7.84 -13.04 -14.11
CA GLY A 111 -6.97 -13.95 -13.35
C GLY A 111 -6.46 -15.13 -14.18
N TYR A 112 -7.34 -15.82 -14.92
CA TYR A 112 -6.94 -16.91 -15.80
C TYR A 112 -6.15 -16.44 -17.04
N ALA A 113 -6.45 -15.25 -17.57
CA ALA A 113 -5.69 -14.67 -18.67
C ALA A 113 -4.24 -14.35 -18.25
N TYR A 114 -4.06 -13.73 -17.08
CA TYR A 114 -2.73 -13.52 -16.50
C TYR A 114 -2.02 -14.85 -16.25
N LYS A 115 -2.70 -15.84 -15.65
CA LYS A 115 -2.12 -17.16 -15.40
C LYS A 115 -1.58 -17.79 -16.68
N ALA A 116 -2.37 -17.82 -17.75
CA ALA A 116 -1.97 -18.42 -19.03
C ALA A 116 -0.73 -17.73 -19.63
N ILE A 117 -0.77 -16.39 -19.75
CA ILE A 117 0.34 -15.61 -20.32
C ILE A 117 1.61 -15.75 -19.47
N LEU A 118 1.49 -15.74 -18.14
CA LEU A 118 2.63 -15.94 -17.25
C LEU A 118 3.20 -17.35 -17.40
N ASN A 119 2.36 -18.36 -17.54
CA ASN A 119 2.83 -19.73 -17.76
C ASN A 119 3.56 -19.89 -19.10
N GLU A 120 3.04 -19.30 -20.19
CA GLU A 120 3.73 -19.33 -21.50
C GLU A 120 5.08 -18.60 -21.47
N LYS A 121 5.19 -17.49 -20.72
CA LYS A 121 6.41 -16.67 -20.68
C LYS A 121 7.46 -17.15 -19.68
N PHE A 122 7.04 -17.71 -18.54
CA PHE A 122 7.93 -17.98 -17.40
C PHE A 122 7.89 -19.44 -16.91
N GLY A 123 7.01 -20.27 -17.46
CA GLY A 123 6.85 -21.67 -17.07
C GLY A 123 5.90 -21.88 -15.89
N ASP A 124 6.07 -22.99 -15.17
CA ASP A 124 5.27 -23.32 -13.99
C ASP A 124 5.80 -22.63 -12.73
N GLY A 125 4.97 -21.79 -12.10
CA GLY A 125 5.38 -20.93 -10.99
C GLY A 125 4.39 -19.80 -10.71
N ILE A 126 4.83 -18.84 -9.92
CA ILE A 126 4.04 -17.67 -9.50
C ILE A 126 4.82 -16.36 -9.55
N MET A 127 4.10 -15.25 -9.74
CA MET A 127 4.61 -13.92 -9.41
C MET A 127 4.48 -13.71 -7.90
N SER A 128 5.61 -13.54 -7.20
CA SER A 128 5.64 -13.32 -5.76
C SER A 128 4.94 -12.01 -5.36
N ALA A 129 4.14 -12.06 -4.30
CA ALA A 129 3.59 -10.88 -3.60
C ALA A 129 4.43 -10.46 -2.36
N ILE A 130 5.56 -11.14 -2.08
CA ILE A 130 6.48 -10.85 -0.97
C ILE A 130 7.72 -10.10 -1.46
N CYS A 131 8.51 -10.74 -2.34
CA CYS A 131 9.55 -10.09 -3.13
C CYS A 131 8.88 -9.33 -4.29
N PHE A 132 8.30 -8.18 -3.94
CA PHE A 132 7.31 -7.47 -4.75
C PHE A 132 7.41 -5.96 -4.53
N ASN A 133 7.08 -5.19 -5.57
CA ASN A 133 6.84 -3.75 -5.48
C ASN A 133 5.65 -3.35 -6.36
N THR A 134 5.03 -2.22 -6.00
CA THR A 134 3.93 -1.62 -6.75
C THR A 134 3.99 -0.09 -6.66
N SER A 135 3.52 0.58 -7.71
CA SER A 135 3.41 2.03 -7.84
C SER A 135 2.06 2.41 -8.43
N VAL A 136 1.68 3.67 -8.23
CA VAL A 136 0.52 4.29 -8.86
C VAL A 136 1.00 5.55 -9.55
N GLU A 137 0.68 5.68 -10.83
CA GLU A 137 1.02 6.83 -11.66
C GLU A 137 -0.25 7.38 -12.31
N LYS A 138 -0.26 8.69 -12.54
CA LYS A 138 -1.31 9.34 -13.34
C LYS A 138 -0.77 9.59 -14.74
N GLU A 139 -1.46 9.04 -15.74
CA GLU A 139 -1.22 9.33 -17.14
C GLU A 139 -2.34 10.22 -17.69
N THR A 140 -2.08 10.96 -18.76
CA THR A 140 -3.10 11.74 -19.47
C THR A 140 -2.98 11.41 -20.95
N ASP A 141 -4.06 10.92 -21.56
CA ASP A 141 -4.05 10.53 -22.97
C ASP A 141 -4.09 11.76 -23.90
N GLU A 142 -3.98 11.50 -25.21
CA GLU A 142 -4.00 12.54 -26.25
C GLU A 142 -5.31 13.35 -26.27
N ALA A 143 -6.41 12.76 -25.79
CA ALA A 143 -7.71 13.43 -25.66
C ALA A 143 -7.86 14.21 -24.34
N GLY A 144 -6.84 14.20 -23.48
CA GLY A 144 -6.82 14.89 -22.19
C GLY A 144 -7.50 14.11 -21.05
N ASN A 145 -7.88 12.84 -21.25
CA ASN A 145 -8.48 12.05 -20.17
C ASN A 145 -7.41 11.54 -19.21
N PRO A 146 -7.64 11.63 -17.90
CA PRO A 146 -6.72 11.07 -16.90
C PRO A 146 -6.88 9.56 -16.78
N TRP A 147 -5.77 8.84 -16.76
CA TRP A 147 -5.70 7.40 -16.53
C TRP A 147 -4.92 7.09 -15.26
N VAL A 148 -5.32 6.04 -14.55
CA VAL A 148 -4.58 5.50 -13.40
C VAL A 148 -3.79 4.29 -13.88
N VAL A 149 -2.48 4.35 -13.75
CA VAL A 149 -1.58 3.25 -14.07
C VAL A 149 -1.12 2.62 -12.76
N ILE A 150 -1.46 1.35 -12.57
CA ILE A 150 -0.98 0.55 -11.43
C ILE A 150 0.02 -0.46 -11.95
N THR A 151 1.26 -0.37 -11.48
CA THR A 151 2.30 -1.34 -11.82
C THR A 151 2.42 -2.40 -10.74
N LEU A 152 2.38 -3.68 -11.14
CA LEU A 152 2.64 -4.83 -10.27
C LEU A 152 3.94 -5.51 -10.73
N LYS A 153 4.98 -5.50 -9.88
CA LYS A 153 6.29 -6.07 -10.21
C LYS A 153 6.74 -7.02 -9.12
N GLY A 154 6.46 -8.30 -9.33
CA GLY A 154 6.90 -9.39 -8.46
C GLY A 154 8.01 -10.22 -9.07
N LYS A 155 8.88 -10.76 -8.22
CA LYS A 155 9.85 -11.79 -8.63
C LYS A 155 9.13 -13.06 -9.07
N TRP A 156 9.52 -13.64 -10.20
CA TRP A 156 9.03 -14.96 -10.61
C TRP A 156 9.66 -16.07 -9.77
N LEU A 157 8.84 -17.01 -9.28
CA LEU A 157 9.26 -18.14 -8.48
C LEU A 157 8.77 -19.45 -9.14
N PRO A 158 9.66 -20.23 -9.77
CA PRO A 158 9.28 -21.51 -10.35
C PRO A 158 9.06 -22.56 -9.25
N PHE A 159 8.16 -23.52 -9.48
CA PHE A 159 8.01 -24.67 -8.58
C PHE A 159 9.24 -25.55 -8.63
N THR A 160 9.74 -25.95 -7.46
CA THR A 160 10.79 -26.97 -7.37
C THR A 160 10.21 -28.36 -7.62
N ARG A 161 10.90 -29.16 -8.44
CA ARG A 161 10.62 -30.60 -8.54
C ARG A 161 11.29 -31.31 -7.38
N PHE A 162 10.50 -31.96 -6.53
CA PHE A 162 10.96 -32.80 -5.41
C PHE A 162 10.25 -34.15 -5.47
#